data_AF-A0A501W6G6-F1
#
_entry.id   AF-A0A501W6G6-F1
#
_cell.length_a   1.000
_cell.length_b   1.000
_cell.length_c   1.000
_cell.angle_alpha   90.00
_cell.angle_beta   90.00
_cell.angle_gamma   90.00
#
_symmetry.space_group_name_H-M   'P 1'
#
loop_
_entity.id
_entity.type
_entity.pdbx_description
1 polymer ?
#
loop_
_entity_poly.entity_id
_entity_poly.type
_entity_poly.pdbx_seq_one_letter_code
_entity_poly.pdbx_strand_id
1 'polypeptide(L)'
;MKKVIYIICSLALTFTACDPMEDVYDELDKVKKDNTIAATELTEDDYALLKDSADYPYVAADHYFLNEAEAAKLIPAVLNNNYAHLTNGATVTVAYNTAVFPGVSNSVSSWEKYTVTEEDYTANGESYPNFNSSGDVYKFLGKKYPDAAENQLVVLTYDYYAGSLSTITDSFYYVNGRWENIYHVTSDDYLSVKNTYGSFSGSDSDNMVAYFDFFLKNDVIVAKEGDFEYVSYYFYDSSDKSRSQRVMAMYFNGSNWVPAAGAVEKATLKFQKKNNTWVPDLSTLYTLTSEDYDWVGKEENNIGSANGRDNLRIHGNFSTYNWTTEELYQAMGAILKLRFPNAEAGQKFKVTINTYPGGDVEFILIKRESGEFTKAEDGE
;
A
#
# COMPACT_ATOMS: atom_id res chain seq x y z
N MET A 1 -98.64 35.67 -12.55
CA MET A 1 -97.51 35.05 -11.81
C MET A 1 -96.94 33.91 -12.64
N LYS A 2 -95.62 33.69 -12.54
CA LYS A 2 -94.72 33.13 -13.56
C LYS A 2 -94.86 31.61 -13.78
N LYS A 3 -94.58 31.21 -15.02
CA LYS A 3 -94.49 29.85 -15.59
C LYS A 3 -93.13 29.18 -15.26
N VAL A 4 -93.03 27.87 -15.51
CA VAL A 4 -91.90 27.03 -16.04
C VAL A 4 -91.93 25.65 -15.31
N ILE A 5 -92.17 24.47 -15.90
CA ILE A 5 -91.56 23.68 -17.02
C ILE A 5 -90.22 22.99 -16.66
N TYR A 6 -90.29 21.65 -16.48
CA TYR A 6 -89.41 20.56 -16.95
C TYR A 6 -87.94 20.33 -16.48
N ILE A 7 -87.59 19.02 -16.50
CA ILE A 7 -86.31 18.35 -16.89
C ILE A 7 -85.36 17.80 -15.80
N ILE A 8 -85.29 16.45 -15.83
CA ILE A 8 -84.18 15.50 -15.64
C ILE A 8 -82.78 16.12 -15.73
N CYS A 9 -81.88 15.81 -14.77
CA CYS A 9 -80.46 15.60 -15.08
C CYS A 9 -79.73 14.94 -13.89
N SER A 10 -79.37 13.68 -14.08
CA SER A 10 -78.30 12.96 -13.40
C SER A 10 -77.01 13.78 -13.42
N LEU A 11 -76.51 14.17 -12.25
CA LEU A 11 -75.22 14.86 -12.12
C LEU A 11 -74.12 13.81 -11.96
N ALA A 12 -73.41 13.55 -13.06
CA ALA A 12 -72.11 12.90 -13.05
C ALA A 12 -71.10 13.86 -12.40
N LEU A 13 -70.65 13.53 -11.19
CA LEU A 13 -69.47 14.14 -10.57
C LEU A 13 -68.25 13.36 -11.06
N THR A 14 -67.64 13.84 -12.15
CA THR A 14 -66.29 13.44 -12.55
C THR A 14 -65.32 14.02 -11.53
N PHE A 15 -64.83 13.20 -10.62
CA PHE A 15 -63.59 13.50 -9.91
C PHE A 15 -62.45 13.39 -10.92
N THR A 16 -62.04 14.51 -11.50
CA THR A 16 -60.67 14.64 -11.99
C THR A 16 -59.78 14.63 -10.75
N ALA A 17 -59.34 13.44 -10.35
CA ALA A 17 -58.20 13.34 -9.46
C ALA A 17 -57.02 13.93 -10.23
N CYS A 18 -56.68 15.20 -9.96
CA CYS A 18 -55.30 15.61 -10.09
C CYS A 18 -54.55 14.71 -9.13
N ASP A 19 -53.71 13.83 -9.67
CA ASP A 19 -52.99 12.82 -8.93
C ASP A 19 -51.79 13.51 -8.27
N PRO A 20 -51.94 14.08 -7.06
CA PRO A 20 -50.89 14.91 -6.48
C PRO A 20 -49.70 14.04 -6.07
N MET A 21 -49.88 12.71 -6.13
CA MET A 21 -48.86 11.74 -5.83
C MET A 21 -48.03 11.43 -7.07
N GLU A 22 -48.61 11.39 -8.26
CA GLU A 22 -47.86 11.21 -9.51
C GLU A 22 -46.89 12.37 -9.73
N ASP A 23 -47.32 13.62 -9.52
CA ASP A 23 -46.43 14.78 -9.61
C ASP A 23 -45.31 14.75 -8.55
N VAL A 24 -45.58 14.27 -7.32
CA VAL A 24 -44.57 14.11 -6.26
C VAL A 24 -43.62 12.93 -6.55
N TYR A 25 -44.11 11.84 -7.13
CA TYR A 25 -43.27 10.71 -7.55
C TYR A 25 -42.42 11.07 -8.76
N ASP A 26 -42.96 11.83 -9.71
CA ASP A 26 -42.21 12.37 -10.85
C ASP A 26 -41.16 13.39 -10.43
N GLU A 27 -41.42 14.20 -9.39
CA GLU A 27 -40.41 15.08 -8.79
C GLU A 27 -39.33 14.28 -8.04
N LEU A 28 -39.69 13.22 -7.32
CA LEU A 28 -38.74 12.31 -6.65
C LEU A 28 -37.89 11.48 -7.63
N ASP A 29 -38.46 11.03 -8.75
CA ASP A 29 -37.74 10.30 -9.81
C ASP A 29 -36.84 11.24 -10.65
N LYS A 30 -37.17 12.53 -10.73
CA LYS A 30 -36.31 13.57 -11.34
C LYS A 30 -35.16 14.00 -10.44
N VAL A 31 -35.26 13.79 -9.12
CA VAL A 31 -34.08 13.78 -8.25
C VAL A 31 -33.32 12.50 -8.57
N LYS A 32 -32.35 12.56 -9.48
CA LYS A 32 -31.28 11.56 -9.53
C LYS A 32 -30.84 11.37 -8.08
N LYS A 33 -31.15 10.21 -7.48
CA LYS A 33 -30.47 9.77 -6.26
C LYS A 33 -29.00 9.94 -6.59
N ASP A 34 -28.35 10.86 -5.88
CA ASP A 34 -26.93 11.05 -6.04
C ASP A 34 -26.30 9.75 -5.59
N ASN A 35 -26.08 8.86 -6.56
CA ASN A 35 -25.62 7.49 -6.38
C ASN A 35 -24.10 7.50 -6.14
N THR A 36 -23.52 8.67 -5.95
CA THR A 36 -22.12 8.88 -5.62
C THR A 36 -22.02 9.26 -4.16
N ILE A 37 -21.33 8.43 -3.38
CA ILE A 37 -20.92 8.81 -2.02
C ILE A 37 -19.56 9.48 -2.16
N ALA A 38 -19.42 10.68 -1.58
CA ALA A 38 -18.12 11.31 -1.40
C ALA A 38 -17.18 10.39 -0.61
N ALA A 39 -15.88 10.55 -0.78
CA ALA A 39 -14.88 9.65 -0.20
C ALA A 39 -15.17 9.35 1.29
N THR A 40 -15.31 8.07 1.63
CA THR A 40 -15.53 7.62 3.01
C THR A 40 -14.24 7.00 3.52
N GLU A 41 -13.81 7.41 4.71
CA GLU A 41 -12.68 6.80 5.39
C GLU A 41 -13.19 5.67 6.29
N LEU A 42 -12.54 4.51 6.24
CA LEU A 42 -12.87 3.42 7.15
C LEU A 42 -12.53 3.80 8.59
N THR A 43 -13.51 3.63 9.46
CA THR A 43 -13.41 3.80 10.91
C THR A 43 -13.16 2.46 11.61
N GLU A 44 -12.84 2.48 12.90
CA GLU A 44 -12.70 1.25 13.70
C GLU A 44 -13.95 0.37 13.63
N ASP A 45 -15.14 0.98 13.63
CA ASP A 45 -16.42 0.27 13.50
C ASP A 45 -16.53 -0.45 12.14
N ASP A 46 -15.97 0.13 11.08
CA ASP A 46 -15.96 -0.49 9.75
C ASP A 46 -15.03 -1.70 9.69
N TYR A 47 -13.83 -1.60 10.29
CA TYR A 47 -12.90 -2.72 10.39
C TYR A 47 -13.48 -3.85 11.26
N ALA A 48 -14.23 -3.53 12.32
CA ALA A 48 -14.87 -4.51 13.18
C ALA A 48 -15.90 -5.40 12.44
N LEU A 49 -16.47 -4.93 11.32
CA LEU A 49 -17.34 -5.74 10.46
C LEU A 49 -16.61 -6.89 9.76
N LEU A 50 -15.26 -6.87 9.72
CA LEU A 50 -14.42 -7.85 9.03
C LEU A 50 -13.88 -8.95 9.95
N LYS A 51 -14.27 -8.97 11.23
CA LYS A 51 -13.79 -9.92 12.25
C LYS A 51 -13.97 -11.40 11.91
N ASP A 52 -14.97 -11.73 11.08
CA ASP A 52 -15.30 -13.12 10.71
C ASP A 52 -14.44 -13.64 9.55
N SER A 53 -13.53 -12.80 9.03
CA SER A 53 -12.61 -13.17 7.95
C SER A 53 -11.43 -14.00 8.47
N ALA A 54 -11.59 -15.32 8.49
CA ALA A 54 -10.58 -16.27 8.97
C ALA A 54 -9.22 -16.16 8.24
N ASP A 55 -9.22 -15.76 6.97
CA ASP A 55 -7.99 -15.57 6.17
C ASP A 55 -7.20 -14.31 6.59
N TYR A 56 -7.86 -13.34 7.26
CA TYR A 56 -7.32 -12.00 7.53
C TYR A 56 -7.64 -11.51 8.95
N PRO A 57 -7.23 -12.25 10.00
CA PRO A 57 -7.61 -11.95 11.39
C PRO A 57 -7.07 -10.60 11.90
N TYR A 58 -5.96 -10.12 11.34
CA TYR A 58 -5.34 -8.84 11.71
C TYR A 58 -6.12 -7.63 11.21
N VAL A 59 -6.93 -7.75 10.14
CA VAL A 59 -7.61 -6.59 9.54
C VAL A 59 -8.56 -5.93 10.54
N ALA A 60 -9.31 -6.74 11.30
CA ALA A 60 -10.23 -6.24 12.31
C ALA A 60 -9.53 -5.86 13.62
N ALA A 61 -8.40 -6.49 13.95
CA ALA A 61 -7.67 -6.26 15.21
C ALA A 61 -6.77 -5.03 15.14
N ASP A 62 -6.08 -4.86 14.02
CA ASP A 62 -5.00 -3.88 13.83
C ASP A 62 -5.40 -2.77 12.83
N HIS A 63 -6.61 -2.83 12.27
CA HIS A 63 -7.23 -1.80 11.44
C HIS A 63 -6.42 -1.43 10.18
N TYR A 64 -5.86 -2.41 9.46
CA TYR A 64 -5.18 -2.20 8.17
C TYR A 64 -5.29 -3.38 7.22
N PHE A 65 -4.99 -3.15 5.94
CA PHE A 65 -4.78 -4.19 4.93
C PHE A 65 -3.28 -4.28 4.58
N LEU A 66 -2.76 -5.43 4.16
CA LEU A 66 -1.36 -5.55 3.72
C LEU A 66 -1.15 -5.03 2.30
N ASN A 67 -2.20 -5.00 1.50
CA ASN A 67 -2.17 -4.57 0.10
C ASN A 67 -3.57 -4.23 -0.42
N GLU A 68 -3.61 -3.60 -1.59
CA GLU A 68 -4.86 -3.23 -2.27
C GLU A 68 -5.74 -4.43 -2.63
N ALA A 69 -5.17 -5.61 -2.91
CA ALA A 69 -5.95 -6.80 -3.27
C ALA A 69 -6.76 -7.34 -2.08
N GLU A 70 -6.20 -7.31 -0.88
CA GLU A 70 -6.94 -7.63 0.36
C GLU A 70 -8.05 -6.62 0.63
N ALA A 71 -7.76 -5.33 0.49
CA ALA A 71 -8.74 -4.25 0.63
C ALA A 71 -9.90 -4.44 -0.36
N ALA A 72 -9.59 -4.73 -1.63
CA ALA A 72 -10.54 -5.01 -2.70
C ALA A 72 -11.44 -6.23 -2.41
N LYS A 73 -10.91 -7.27 -1.76
CA LYS A 73 -11.65 -8.47 -1.37
C LYS A 73 -12.60 -8.20 -0.20
N LEU A 74 -12.21 -7.39 0.77
CA LEU A 74 -12.90 -7.26 2.06
C LEU A 74 -13.82 -6.04 2.18
N ILE A 75 -13.43 -4.89 1.63
CA ILE A 75 -14.23 -3.65 1.69
C ILE A 75 -15.67 -3.81 1.16
N PRO A 76 -15.96 -4.64 0.13
CA PRO A 76 -17.34 -4.90 -0.30
C PRO A 76 -18.30 -5.34 0.83
N ALA A 77 -17.81 -6.04 1.86
CA ALA A 77 -18.63 -6.42 3.01
C ALA A 77 -19.06 -5.18 3.83
N VAL A 78 -18.13 -4.26 4.09
CA VAL A 78 -18.39 -2.97 4.75
C VAL A 78 -19.39 -2.15 3.93
N LEU A 79 -19.16 -2.03 2.62
CA LEU A 79 -20.05 -1.26 1.73
C LEU A 79 -21.47 -1.85 1.64
N ASN A 80 -21.60 -3.18 1.68
CA ASN A 80 -22.91 -3.84 1.72
C ASN A 80 -23.65 -3.57 3.04
N ASN A 81 -22.94 -3.48 4.16
CA ASN A 81 -23.53 -3.15 5.45
C ASN A 81 -23.96 -1.68 5.52
N ASN A 82 -23.04 -0.76 5.22
CA ASN A 82 -23.25 0.67 5.44
C ASN A 82 -24.10 1.32 4.32
N TYR A 83 -24.03 0.77 3.11
CA TYR A 83 -24.65 1.34 1.92
C TYR A 83 -25.53 0.33 1.17
N ALA A 84 -26.22 -0.54 1.91
CA ALA A 84 -27.17 -1.52 1.36
C ALA A 84 -28.21 -0.90 0.42
N HIS A 85 -28.59 0.36 0.67
CA HIS A 85 -29.61 1.11 -0.06
C HIS A 85 -29.19 1.60 -1.46
N LEU A 86 -27.89 1.54 -1.80
CA LEU A 86 -27.37 1.97 -3.09
C LEU A 86 -27.64 0.93 -4.19
N THR A 87 -27.78 1.40 -5.43
CA THR A 87 -28.18 0.59 -6.59
C THR A 87 -27.11 0.50 -7.68
N ASN A 88 -27.40 -0.29 -8.72
CA ASN A 88 -26.92 -0.16 -10.10
C ASN A 88 -26.18 1.15 -10.42
N GLY A 89 -24.85 1.13 -10.59
CA GLY A 89 -24.07 2.26 -11.08
C GLY A 89 -23.58 3.21 -9.98
N ALA A 90 -23.91 2.95 -8.72
CA ALA A 90 -23.37 3.71 -7.60
C ALA A 90 -21.85 3.60 -7.51
N THR A 91 -21.20 4.69 -7.11
CA THR A 91 -19.75 4.78 -6.98
C THR A 91 -19.37 5.29 -5.59
N VAL A 92 -18.30 4.71 -5.02
CA VAL A 92 -17.76 5.09 -3.71
C VAL A 92 -16.24 5.06 -3.81
N THR A 93 -15.57 6.09 -3.31
CA THR A 93 -14.13 6.03 -3.05
C THR A 93 -13.94 5.76 -1.56
N VAL A 94 -13.17 4.73 -1.20
CA VAL A 94 -12.93 4.35 0.19
C VAL A 94 -11.48 4.66 0.53
N ALA A 95 -11.25 5.48 1.54
CA ALA A 95 -9.94 5.65 2.15
C ALA A 95 -9.76 4.61 3.27
N TYR A 96 -8.62 3.95 3.30
CA TYR A 96 -8.31 2.88 4.25
C TYR A 96 -6.84 2.91 4.65
N ASN A 97 -6.53 2.28 5.79
CA ASN A 97 -5.16 2.05 6.23
C ASN A 97 -4.54 0.86 5.50
N THR A 98 -3.35 1.04 4.94
CA THR A 98 -2.50 -0.05 4.45
C THR A 98 -1.22 -0.12 5.29
N ALA A 99 -0.73 -1.33 5.55
CA ALA A 99 0.53 -1.52 6.24
C ALA A 99 1.67 -0.92 5.42
N VAL A 100 2.49 -0.06 6.03
CA VAL A 100 3.68 0.51 5.37
C VAL A 100 4.72 -0.59 5.11
N PHE A 101 4.79 -1.59 6.00
CA PHE A 101 5.76 -2.67 5.93
C PHE A 101 5.13 -4.05 6.19
N PRO A 102 4.42 -4.64 5.20
CA PRO A 102 3.68 -5.88 5.40
C PRO A 102 4.56 -7.12 5.71
N GLY A 103 5.87 -7.04 5.51
CA GLY A 103 6.84 -8.12 5.79
C GLY A 103 7.64 -7.95 7.08
N VAL A 104 7.36 -6.92 7.89
CA VAL A 104 8.15 -6.66 9.10
C VAL A 104 7.70 -7.59 10.24
N SER A 105 8.65 -8.39 10.73
CA SER A 105 8.48 -9.29 11.87
C SER A 105 9.27 -8.80 13.07
N ASN A 106 8.69 -8.92 14.26
CA ASN A 106 9.41 -8.80 15.54
C ASN A 106 9.85 -10.17 16.08
N SER A 107 9.55 -11.24 15.34
CA SER A 107 9.81 -12.61 15.80
C SER A 107 11.29 -12.92 15.71
N VAL A 108 11.79 -13.73 16.62
CA VAL A 108 13.13 -14.30 16.54
C VAL A 108 12.96 -15.82 16.47
N SER A 109 13.26 -16.42 15.33
CA SER A 109 13.04 -17.86 15.10
C SER A 109 14.06 -18.71 15.88
N SER A 110 15.29 -18.23 15.94
CA SER A 110 16.35 -18.71 16.81
C SER A 110 17.32 -17.57 17.09
N TRP A 111 18.03 -17.64 18.21
CA TRP A 111 19.13 -16.72 18.47
C TRP A 111 20.33 -17.41 19.09
N GLU A 112 21.50 -16.87 18.81
CA GLU A 112 22.74 -17.28 19.45
C GLU A 112 23.66 -16.10 19.71
N LYS A 113 24.59 -16.30 20.66
CA LYS A 113 25.72 -15.41 20.87
C LYS A 113 26.97 -16.13 20.39
N TYR A 114 27.74 -15.47 19.52
CA TYR A 114 28.98 -16.03 18.99
C TYR A 114 30.13 -15.04 19.16
N THR A 115 31.30 -15.54 19.55
CA THR A 115 32.54 -14.76 19.59
C THR A 115 33.48 -15.32 18.53
N VAL A 116 33.87 -14.47 17.58
CA VAL A 116 34.72 -14.87 16.46
C VAL A 116 36.10 -15.25 16.97
N THR A 117 36.58 -16.42 16.54
CA THR A 117 37.87 -16.98 16.95
C THR A 117 38.97 -16.69 15.93
N GLU A 118 40.23 -16.86 16.33
CA GLU A 118 41.38 -16.75 15.41
C GLU A 118 41.27 -17.74 14.23
N GLU A 119 40.76 -18.96 14.48
CA GLU A 119 40.49 -19.93 13.43
C GLU A 119 39.40 -19.45 12.46
N ASP A 120 38.35 -18.81 12.96
CA ASP A 120 37.28 -18.24 12.11
C ASP A 120 37.83 -17.12 11.21
N TYR A 121 38.65 -16.21 11.73
CA TYR A 121 39.30 -15.17 10.93
C TYR A 121 40.17 -15.77 9.83
N THR A 122 40.99 -16.76 10.17
CA THR A 122 41.84 -17.47 9.20
C THR A 122 40.99 -18.18 8.13
N ALA A 123 39.91 -18.86 8.53
CA ALA A 123 38.98 -19.51 7.60
C ALA A 123 38.18 -18.49 6.76
N ASN A 124 37.97 -17.28 7.27
CA ASN A 124 37.39 -16.18 6.51
C ASN A 124 38.37 -15.60 5.48
N GLY A 125 39.67 -15.88 5.63
CA GLY A 125 40.74 -15.41 4.74
C GLY A 125 41.42 -14.14 5.24
N GLU A 126 41.24 -13.79 6.52
CA GLU A 126 41.92 -12.66 7.13
C GLU A 126 43.39 -13.00 7.38
N SER A 127 44.27 -12.00 7.23
CA SER A 127 45.71 -12.14 7.53
C SER A 127 46.05 -11.88 9.00
N TYR A 128 45.12 -11.30 9.74
CA TYR A 128 45.21 -10.96 11.15
C TYR A 128 43.90 -11.39 11.83
N PRO A 129 43.88 -11.62 13.16
CA PRO A 129 42.68 -12.06 13.87
C PRO A 129 41.68 -10.90 14.09
N ASN A 130 41.26 -10.25 13.00
CA ASN A 130 40.28 -9.17 13.00
C ASN A 130 39.64 -9.03 11.61
N PHE A 131 38.42 -8.49 11.56
CA PHE A 131 37.81 -8.01 10.31
C PHE A 131 38.29 -6.58 9.99
N ASN A 132 38.25 -6.20 8.71
CA ASN A 132 38.73 -4.90 8.24
C ASN A 132 37.65 -4.10 7.49
N SER A 133 36.51 -4.74 7.21
CA SER A 133 35.36 -4.16 6.53
C SER A 133 34.07 -4.86 6.97
N SER A 134 32.92 -4.20 6.77
CA SER A 134 31.62 -4.87 6.97
C SER A 134 31.44 -6.07 6.03
N GLY A 135 32.04 -6.03 4.83
CA GLY A 135 32.04 -7.15 3.89
C GLY A 135 32.68 -8.41 4.47
N ASP A 136 33.73 -8.29 5.27
CA ASP A 136 34.37 -9.43 5.93
C ASP A 136 33.45 -10.08 6.96
N VAL A 137 32.68 -9.27 7.70
CA VAL A 137 31.69 -9.74 8.68
C VAL A 137 30.55 -10.50 7.99
N TYR A 138 29.98 -9.92 6.92
CA TYR A 138 28.91 -10.59 6.16
C TYR A 138 29.40 -11.86 5.47
N LYS A 139 30.64 -11.88 4.97
CA LYS A 139 31.28 -13.09 4.42
C LYS A 139 31.43 -14.17 5.48
N PHE A 140 31.83 -13.80 6.70
CA PHE A 140 31.91 -14.72 7.82
C PHE A 140 30.53 -15.30 8.16
N LEU A 141 29.51 -14.45 8.32
CA LEU A 141 28.14 -14.88 8.61
C LEU A 141 27.60 -15.84 7.55
N GLY A 142 27.79 -15.53 6.26
CA GLY A 142 27.37 -16.40 5.16
C GLY A 142 28.10 -17.76 5.12
N LYS A 143 29.37 -17.82 5.54
CA LYS A 143 30.12 -19.08 5.66
C LYS A 143 29.71 -19.89 6.89
N LYS A 144 29.48 -19.23 8.02
CA LYS A 144 29.17 -19.87 9.29
C LYS A 144 27.74 -20.38 9.33
N TYR A 145 26.82 -19.64 8.70
CA TYR A 145 25.40 -19.88 8.67
C TYR A 145 24.89 -19.96 7.22
N PRO A 146 25.30 -21.00 6.44
CA PRO A 146 24.94 -21.12 5.03
C PRO A 146 23.44 -21.38 4.81
N ASP A 147 22.78 -21.98 5.80
CA ASP A 147 21.35 -22.32 5.79
C ASP A 147 20.55 -21.44 6.78
N ALA A 148 20.96 -20.18 6.94
CA ALA A 148 20.30 -19.25 7.85
C ALA A 148 18.78 -19.17 7.57
N ALA A 149 17.98 -19.31 8.62
CA ALA A 149 16.53 -19.24 8.53
C ALA A 149 16.06 -17.79 8.66
N GLU A 150 14.93 -17.47 8.01
CA GLU A 150 14.26 -16.18 8.20
C GLU A 150 14.03 -15.91 9.70
N ASN A 151 14.30 -14.67 10.11
CA ASN A 151 14.22 -14.19 11.48
C ASN A 151 15.25 -14.82 12.46
N GLN A 152 16.33 -15.43 11.96
CA GLN A 152 17.44 -15.88 12.80
C GLN A 152 18.27 -14.69 13.26
N LEU A 153 18.67 -14.67 14.55
CA LEU A 153 19.44 -13.60 15.16
C LEU A 153 20.80 -14.08 15.68
N VAL A 154 21.88 -13.41 15.31
CA VAL A 154 23.22 -13.69 15.81
C VAL A 154 23.76 -12.43 16.49
N VAL A 155 24.00 -12.51 17.80
CA VAL A 155 24.75 -11.48 18.52
C VAL A 155 26.23 -11.83 18.40
N LEU A 156 26.94 -11.10 17.54
CA LEU A 156 28.30 -11.40 17.15
C LEU A 156 29.29 -10.46 17.84
N THR A 157 30.21 -11.02 18.61
CA THR A 157 31.37 -10.30 19.15
C THR A 157 32.60 -10.60 18.30
N TYR A 158 33.28 -9.56 17.81
CA TYR A 158 34.43 -9.70 16.92
C TYR A 158 35.41 -8.52 17.06
N ASP A 159 36.69 -8.79 16.83
CA ASP A 159 37.72 -7.76 16.66
C ASP A 159 37.65 -7.15 15.24
N TYR A 160 37.76 -5.82 15.19
CA TYR A 160 37.65 -5.00 14.00
C TYR A 160 38.76 -3.94 13.97
N TYR A 161 39.38 -3.75 12.82
CA TYR A 161 40.44 -2.76 12.62
C TYR A 161 40.00 -1.65 11.67
N ALA A 162 39.94 -0.43 12.20
CA ALA A 162 39.68 0.80 11.45
C ALA A 162 40.69 1.90 11.86
N GLY A 163 41.97 1.65 11.59
CA GLY A 163 43.08 2.51 12.05
C GLY A 163 43.49 2.28 13.51
N SER A 164 42.64 1.62 14.29
CA SER A 164 42.96 1.01 15.58
C SER A 164 42.13 -0.26 15.76
N LEU A 165 42.62 -1.20 16.58
CA LEU A 165 41.92 -2.44 16.90
C LEU A 165 40.88 -2.19 17.98
N SER A 166 39.68 -2.70 17.78
CA SER A 166 38.56 -2.62 18.71
C SER A 166 37.77 -3.93 18.72
N THR A 167 37.23 -4.31 19.87
CA THR A 167 36.28 -5.43 19.97
C THR A 167 34.87 -4.86 19.91
N ILE A 168 34.10 -5.30 18.92
CA ILE A 168 32.73 -4.85 18.63
C ILE A 168 31.76 -5.97 19.02
N THR A 169 30.56 -5.62 19.48
CA THR A 169 29.44 -6.55 19.61
C THR A 169 28.21 -5.97 18.94
N ASP A 170 27.80 -6.61 17.85
CA ASP A 170 26.67 -6.19 17.04
C ASP A 170 25.61 -7.30 16.96
N SER A 171 24.42 -6.94 16.51
CA SER A 171 23.34 -7.90 16.24
C SER A 171 23.11 -8.02 14.74
N PHE A 172 23.12 -9.25 14.24
CA PHE A 172 22.85 -9.55 12.85
C PHE A 172 21.57 -10.36 12.74
N TYR A 173 20.60 -9.86 11.97
CA TYR A 173 19.29 -10.46 11.81
C TYR A 173 19.11 -10.90 10.36
N TYR A 174 18.78 -12.18 10.15
CA TYR A 174 18.58 -12.73 8.82
C TYR A 174 17.14 -12.47 8.37
N VAL A 175 16.98 -11.55 7.42
CA VAL A 175 15.68 -11.08 6.95
C VAL A 175 15.74 -10.81 5.45
N ASN A 176 14.66 -11.12 4.73
CA ASN A 176 14.55 -11.01 3.28
C ASN A 176 15.68 -11.74 2.54
N GLY A 177 16.10 -12.89 3.06
CA GLY A 177 17.15 -13.72 2.46
C GLY A 177 18.57 -13.15 2.56
N ARG A 178 18.83 -12.22 3.48
CA ARG A 178 20.19 -11.70 3.75
C ARG A 178 20.37 -11.33 5.22
N TRP A 179 21.63 -11.27 5.66
CA TRP A 179 21.98 -10.74 6.98
C TRP A 179 21.94 -9.22 6.96
N GLU A 180 21.25 -8.64 7.94
CA GLU A 180 21.25 -7.20 8.21
C GLU A 180 21.94 -6.95 9.55
N ASN A 181 22.85 -5.97 9.62
CA ASN A 181 23.31 -5.43 10.90
C ASN A 181 22.19 -4.53 11.44
N ILE A 182 21.69 -4.87 12.63
CA ILE A 182 20.57 -4.19 13.26
C ILE A 182 21.03 -3.55 14.57
N TYR A 183 20.31 -2.51 15.01
CA TYR A 183 20.68 -1.76 16.20
C TYR A 183 20.77 -2.68 17.43
N HIS A 184 21.94 -2.77 18.05
CA HIS A 184 22.17 -3.57 19.25
C HIS A 184 22.08 -2.69 20.50
N VAL A 185 21.09 -2.93 21.35
CA VAL A 185 20.99 -2.21 22.63
C VAL A 185 22.18 -2.60 23.51
N THR A 186 23.09 -1.66 23.70
CA THR A 186 24.34 -1.84 24.42
C THR A 186 24.14 -1.73 25.93
N SER A 187 25.17 -2.07 26.70
CA SER A 187 25.16 -1.86 28.16
C SER A 187 24.98 -0.39 28.54
N ASP A 188 25.56 0.53 27.75
CA ASP A 188 25.44 1.97 28.00
C ASP A 188 24.01 2.47 27.69
N ASP A 189 23.34 1.90 26.70
CA ASP A 189 21.94 2.20 26.40
C ASP A 189 21.02 1.82 27.56
N TYR A 190 21.17 0.61 28.12
CA TYR A 190 20.42 0.22 29.32
C TYR A 190 20.66 1.20 30.48
N LEU A 191 21.93 1.58 30.72
CA LEU A 191 22.26 2.53 31.78
C LEU A 191 21.67 3.93 31.53
N SER A 192 21.59 4.37 30.28
CA SER A 192 21.04 5.67 29.90
C SER A 192 19.55 5.81 30.28
N VAL A 193 18.81 4.69 30.29
CA VAL A 193 17.41 4.63 30.76
C VAL A 193 17.29 4.13 32.20
N LYS A 194 18.39 4.19 32.96
CA LYS A 194 18.49 3.78 34.38
C LYS A 194 18.19 2.29 34.62
N ASN A 195 18.32 1.45 33.60
CA ASN A 195 18.22 0.01 33.73
C ASN A 195 19.61 -0.58 34.03
N THR A 196 19.84 -1.01 35.27
CA THR A 196 21.12 -1.62 35.68
C THR A 196 21.16 -3.14 35.51
N TYR A 197 20.07 -3.77 35.04
CA TYR A 197 19.98 -5.22 34.88
C TYR A 197 20.57 -5.71 33.56
N GLY A 198 20.77 -4.80 32.60
CA GLY A 198 21.25 -5.12 31.24
C GLY A 198 20.23 -5.95 30.45
N SER A 199 18.95 -5.80 30.75
CA SER A 199 17.83 -6.45 30.07
C SER A 199 16.52 -5.73 30.39
N PHE A 200 15.64 -5.62 29.43
CA PHE A 200 14.24 -5.26 29.67
C PHE A 200 13.45 -6.44 30.21
N SER A 201 12.25 -6.20 30.71
CA SER A 201 11.35 -7.20 31.25
C SER A 201 9.90 -6.76 31.07
N GLY A 202 8.94 -7.57 31.52
CA GLY A 202 7.53 -7.21 31.45
C GLY A 202 7.17 -5.88 32.15
N SER A 203 7.95 -5.42 33.13
CA SER A 203 7.71 -4.11 33.77
C SER A 203 8.13 -2.91 32.91
N ASP A 204 8.90 -3.14 31.86
CA ASP A 204 9.42 -2.09 30.98
C ASP A 204 8.54 -1.87 29.73
N SER A 205 7.53 -2.72 29.51
CA SER A 205 6.74 -2.77 28.27
C SER A 205 6.22 -1.40 27.84
N ASP A 206 5.71 -0.62 28.78
CA ASP A 206 5.05 0.66 28.52
C ASP A 206 6.04 1.74 28.10
N ASN A 207 7.32 1.60 28.46
CA ASN A 207 8.36 2.59 28.16
C ASN A 207 9.29 2.14 27.03
N MET A 208 9.23 0.88 26.61
CA MET A 208 10.20 0.28 25.71
C MET A 208 10.28 1.01 24.36
N VAL A 209 9.13 1.42 23.81
CA VAL A 209 9.07 2.22 22.57
C VAL A 209 9.79 3.56 22.73
N ALA A 210 9.57 4.26 23.85
CA ALA A 210 10.22 5.54 24.11
C ALA A 210 11.73 5.39 24.33
N TYR A 211 12.17 4.29 24.93
CA TYR A 211 13.60 3.97 25.05
C TYR A 211 14.23 3.74 23.68
N PHE A 212 13.57 2.96 22.81
CA PHE A 212 14.09 2.70 21.47
C PHE A 212 14.09 3.95 20.59
N ASP A 213 13.08 4.82 20.69
CA ASP A 213 13.11 6.14 20.04
C ASP A 213 14.30 6.98 20.49
N PHE A 214 14.57 7.02 21.79
CA PHE A 214 15.73 7.74 22.33
C PHE A 214 17.06 7.15 21.83
N PHE A 215 17.20 5.84 21.83
CA PHE A 215 18.41 5.14 21.35
C PHE A 215 18.65 5.41 19.87
N LEU A 216 17.65 5.17 19.02
CA LEU A 216 17.76 5.35 17.58
C LEU A 216 17.97 6.82 17.19
N LYS A 217 17.44 7.80 17.92
CA LYS A 217 17.73 9.22 17.66
C LYS A 217 19.16 9.63 18.00
N ASN A 218 19.79 8.98 18.96
CA ASN A 218 21.18 9.26 19.31
C ASN A 218 22.16 8.57 18.34
N ASP A 219 21.76 7.46 17.75
CA ASP A 219 22.56 6.68 16.79
C ASP A 219 22.36 7.15 15.34
N VAL A 220 21.11 7.21 14.89
CA VAL A 220 20.71 7.60 13.54
C VAL A 220 20.66 9.12 13.42
N ILE A 221 21.76 9.71 12.94
CA ILE A 221 21.93 11.18 12.88
C ILE A 221 20.96 11.88 11.90
N VAL A 222 20.50 11.19 10.84
CA VAL A 222 19.59 11.76 9.83
C VAL A 222 18.55 10.71 9.39
N ALA A 223 17.53 10.49 10.21
CA ALA A 223 16.37 9.69 9.83
C ALA A 223 15.42 10.50 8.92
N LYS A 224 14.86 9.85 7.90
CA LYS A 224 13.82 10.36 7.02
C LYS A 224 12.50 9.67 7.32
N GLU A 225 11.40 10.38 7.11
CA GLU A 225 10.07 9.77 7.22
C GLU A 225 9.98 8.54 6.31
N GLY A 226 9.53 7.42 6.87
CA GLY A 226 9.52 6.12 6.21
C GLY A 226 10.81 5.29 6.40
N ASP A 227 11.83 5.81 7.07
CA ASP A 227 12.98 4.99 7.47
C ASP A 227 12.55 3.94 8.50
N PHE A 228 13.26 2.83 8.50
CA PHE A 228 12.91 1.64 9.27
C PHE A 228 14.17 1.03 9.89
N GLU A 229 14.08 0.59 11.15
CA GLU A 229 15.16 -0.03 11.89
C GLU A 229 14.69 -1.21 12.74
N TYR A 230 15.52 -2.24 12.86
CA TYR A 230 15.32 -3.32 13.84
C TYR A 230 16.19 -3.07 15.07
N VAL A 231 15.61 -3.28 16.26
CA VAL A 231 16.26 -3.09 17.55
C VAL A 231 16.37 -4.43 18.26
N SER A 232 17.60 -4.90 18.45
CA SER A 232 17.94 -6.13 19.18
C SER A 232 18.20 -5.82 20.65
N TYR A 233 17.49 -6.49 21.55
CA TYR A 233 17.61 -6.27 22.99
C TYR A 233 17.48 -7.56 23.81
N TYR A 234 18.06 -7.57 25.00
CA TYR A 234 17.83 -8.64 25.97
C TYR A 234 16.49 -8.42 26.68
N PHE A 235 15.70 -9.48 26.76
CA PHE A 235 14.48 -9.54 27.55
C PHE A 235 14.58 -10.64 28.60
N TYR A 236 14.27 -10.30 29.85
CA TYR A 236 14.14 -11.22 30.95
C TYR A 236 12.67 -11.59 31.14
N ASP A 237 12.37 -12.86 30.91
CA ASP A 237 11.05 -13.41 31.21
C ASP A 237 11.00 -13.89 32.65
N SER A 238 10.14 -13.24 33.46
CA SER A 238 9.98 -13.59 34.86
C SER A 238 9.24 -14.90 35.10
N SER A 239 8.38 -15.35 34.17
CA SER A 239 7.69 -16.64 34.32
C SER A 239 8.67 -17.79 34.13
N ASP A 240 9.49 -17.69 33.10
CA ASP A 240 10.42 -18.73 32.69
C ASP A 240 11.80 -18.57 33.33
N LYS A 241 12.00 -17.46 34.05
CA LYS A 241 13.26 -17.04 34.69
C LYS A 241 14.45 -17.10 33.73
N SER A 242 14.20 -16.79 32.46
CA SER A 242 15.16 -16.93 31.38
C SER A 242 15.42 -15.58 30.72
N ARG A 243 16.57 -15.47 30.05
CA ARG A 243 16.90 -14.33 29.18
C ARG A 243 16.89 -14.78 27.74
N SER A 244 16.26 -14.00 26.88
CA SER A 244 16.25 -14.18 25.43
C SER A 244 16.68 -12.89 24.74
N GLN A 245 17.36 -13.00 23.61
CA GLN A 245 17.51 -11.87 22.70
C GLN A 245 16.23 -11.74 21.85
N ARG A 246 15.67 -10.54 21.79
CA ARG A 246 14.45 -10.21 21.05
C ARG A 246 14.71 -9.08 20.07
N VAL A 247 13.83 -8.94 19.08
CA VAL A 247 13.87 -7.87 18.08
C VAL A 247 12.58 -7.05 18.15
N MET A 248 12.69 -5.74 18.00
CA MET A 248 11.57 -4.85 17.75
C MET A 248 11.86 -3.98 16.55
N ALA A 249 10.96 -4.00 15.59
CA ALA A 249 10.93 -3.15 14.42
C ALA A 249 10.36 -1.77 14.74
N MET A 250 11.06 -0.74 14.30
CA MET A 250 10.75 0.67 14.51
C MET A 250 10.69 1.38 13.16
N TYR A 251 9.75 2.30 12.97
CA TYR A 251 9.69 3.16 11.79
C TYR A 251 9.70 4.63 12.21
N PHE A 252 10.35 5.48 11.42
CA PHE A 252 10.39 6.91 11.67
C PHE A 252 9.21 7.60 10.98
N ASN A 253 8.31 8.20 11.77
CA ASN A 253 7.12 8.89 11.27
C ASN A 253 7.36 10.37 10.91
N GLY A 254 8.61 10.76 10.66
CA GLY A 254 9.03 12.14 10.44
C GLY A 254 9.31 12.93 11.73
N SER A 255 9.00 12.39 12.91
CA SER A 255 9.32 13.02 14.20
C SER A 255 9.89 12.06 15.24
N ASN A 256 9.31 10.86 15.37
CA ASN A 256 9.71 9.85 16.33
C ASN A 256 9.79 8.48 15.65
N TRP A 257 10.65 7.62 16.19
CA TRP A 257 10.58 6.19 15.95
C TRP A 257 9.42 5.61 16.75
N VAL A 258 8.56 4.89 16.07
CA VAL A 258 7.36 4.24 16.62
C VAL A 258 7.32 2.79 16.16
N PRO A 259 6.55 1.89 16.80
CA PRO A 259 6.52 0.49 16.42
C PRO A 259 6.11 0.35 14.96
N ALA A 260 6.88 -0.39 14.18
CA ALA A 260 6.56 -0.64 12.77
C ALA A 260 5.38 -1.59 12.60
N ALA A 261 5.17 -2.49 13.58
CA ALA A 261 3.93 -3.25 13.68
C ALA A 261 2.76 -2.26 13.94
N GLY A 262 1.81 -2.21 13.02
CA GLY A 262 0.70 -1.25 13.05
C GLY A 262 1.02 0.12 12.44
N ALA A 263 2.19 0.29 11.82
CA ALA A 263 2.48 1.46 10.99
C ALA A 263 1.63 1.41 9.73
N VAL A 264 0.77 2.41 9.55
CA VAL A 264 -0.17 2.47 8.43
C VAL A 264 -0.06 3.78 7.68
N GLU A 265 -0.25 3.72 6.38
CA GLU A 265 -0.50 4.88 5.54
C GLU A 265 -1.93 4.85 4.98
N LYS A 266 -2.41 6.01 4.54
CA LYS A 266 -3.75 6.11 3.94
C LYS A 266 -3.66 5.81 2.45
N ALA A 267 -4.37 4.76 2.04
CA ALA A 267 -4.61 4.43 0.64
C ALA A 267 -6.08 4.71 0.29
N THR A 268 -6.39 4.77 -1.01
CA THR A 268 -7.78 4.91 -1.48
C THR A 268 -8.09 3.91 -2.58
N LEU A 269 -9.28 3.30 -2.55
CA LEU A 269 -9.76 2.41 -3.59
C LEU A 269 -11.20 2.78 -3.98
N LYS A 270 -11.45 2.90 -5.28
CA LYS A 270 -12.78 3.21 -5.81
C LYS A 270 -13.55 1.92 -6.07
N PHE A 271 -14.84 1.92 -5.78
CA PHE A 271 -15.76 0.82 -6.03
C PHE A 271 -16.95 1.31 -6.87
N GLN A 272 -17.45 0.44 -7.73
CA GLN A 272 -18.70 0.63 -8.45
C GLN A 272 -19.64 -0.54 -8.20
N LYS A 273 -20.90 -0.26 -7.86
CA LYS A 273 -21.93 -1.30 -7.73
C LYS A 273 -22.38 -1.73 -9.12
N LYS A 274 -22.15 -2.98 -9.48
CA LYS A 274 -22.59 -3.63 -10.72
C LYS A 274 -23.28 -4.94 -10.39
N ASN A 275 -24.45 -5.20 -10.96
CA ASN A 275 -25.22 -6.44 -10.72
C ASN A 275 -25.40 -6.77 -9.23
N ASN A 276 -25.64 -5.74 -8.41
CA ASN A 276 -25.77 -5.79 -6.96
C ASN A 276 -24.49 -6.17 -6.18
N THR A 277 -23.33 -6.17 -6.84
CA THR A 277 -22.02 -6.44 -6.25
C THR A 277 -21.12 -5.21 -6.34
N TRP A 278 -20.39 -4.90 -5.28
CA TRP A 278 -19.36 -3.87 -5.32
C TRP A 278 -18.11 -4.41 -6.03
N VAL A 279 -17.75 -3.78 -7.14
CA VAL A 279 -16.59 -4.13 -7.95
C VAL A 279 -15.51 -3.06 -7.74
N PRO A 280 -14.30 -3.43 -7.28
CA PRO A 280 -13.19 -2.49 -7.11
C PRO A 280 -12.61 -2.04 -8.46
N ASP A 281 -12.15 -0.80 -8.53
CA ASP A 281 -11.36 -0.24 -9.62
C ASP A 281 -9.87 -0.41 -9.34
N LEU A 282 -9.34 -1.59 -9.66
CA LEU A 282 -7.92 -1.96 -9.52
C LEU A 282 -7.05 -1.47 -10.70
N SER A 283 -7.41 -0.33 -11.29
CA SER A 283 -6.67 0.21 -12.43
C SER A 283 -5.37 0.87 -11.98
N THR A 284 -4.23 0.39 -12.47
CA THR A 284 -2.94 1.07 -12.33
C THR A 284 -2.99 2.44 -13.01
N LEU A 285 -2.66 3.52 -12.29
CA LEU A 285 -2.68 4.87 -12.87
C LEU A 285 -1.39 5.13 -13.65
N TYR A 286 -1.51 5.70 -14.86
CA TYR A 286 -0.35 6.14 -15.65
C TYR A 286 -0.62 7.48 -16.32
N THR A 287 0.16 8.51 -16.03
CA THR A 287 0.07 9.80 -16.75
C THR A 287 1.19 9.87 -17.77
N LEU A 288 0.85 10.14 -19.03
CA LEU A 288 1.85 10.26 -20.09
C LEU A 288 2.80 11.42 -19.82
N THR A 289 4.09 11.14 -19.97
CA THR A 289 5.18 12.11 -19.87
C THR A 289 5.48 12.74 -21.24
N SER A 290 6.27 13.83 -21.26
CA SER A 290 6.78 14.41 -22.51
C SER A 290 7.49 13.38 -23.40
N GLU A 291 8.25 12.46 -22.78
CA GLU A 291 8.95 11.40 -23.51
C GLU A 291 7.99 10.41 -24.18
N ASP A 292 6.83 10.16 -23.59
CA ASP A 292 5.82 9.29 -24.20
C ASP A 292 5.20 9.94 -25.44
N TYR A 293 4.89 11.24 -25.36
CA TYR A 293 4.38 11.98 -26.52
C TYR A 293 5.42 12.07 -27.64
N ASP A 294 6.68 12.35 -27.30
CA ASP A 294 7.79 12.35 -28.26
C ASP A 294 7.96 10.98 -28.91
N TRP A 295 7.88 9.91 -28.11
CA TRP A 295 7.97 8.54 -28.62
C TRP A 295 6.82 8.24 -29.59
N VAL A 296 5.56 8.48 -29.22
CA VAL A 296 4.41 8.27 -30.12
C VAL A 296 4.54 9.10 -31.40
N GLY A 297 5.11 10.30 -31.30
CA GLY A 297 5.34 11.20 -32.42
C GLY A 297 6.38 10.71 -33.44
N LYS A 298 7.24 9.74 -33.13
CA LYS A 298 8.27 9.26 -34.07
C LYS A 298 7.65 8.47 -35.24
N GLU A 299 8.14 8.76 -36.44
CA GLU A 299 7.64 8.11 -37.66
C GLU A 299 7.86 6.59 -37.64
N GLU A 300 8.99 6.13 -37.10
CA GLU A 300 9.35 4.71 -36.98
C GLU A 300 8.37 3.87 -36.13
N ASN A 301 7.65 4.51 -35.21
CA ASN A 301 6.66 3.82 -34.37
C ASN A 301 5.31 3.67 -35.11
N ASN A 302 5.07 4.50 -36.12
CA ASN A 302 3.94 4.39 -37.05
C ASN A 302 2.55 4.29 -36.37
N ILE A 303 2.33 5.08 -35.32
CA ILE A 303 1.05 5.15 -34.60
C ILE A 303 0.24 6.35 -35.11
N GLY A 304 -1.03 6.13 -35.44
CA GLY A 304 -1.92 7.16 -35.99
C GLY A 304 -1.52 7.67 -37.38
N SER A 305 -2.11 8.78 -37.79
CA SER A 305 -1.75 9.44 -39.06
C SER A 305 -0.42 10.20 -38.98
N ALA A 306 0.27 10.37 -40.12
CA ALA A 306 1.49 11.18 -40.20
C ALA A 306 1.25 12.63 -39.71
N ASN A 307 0.12 13.22 -40.12
CA ASN A 307 -0.28 14.54 -39.67
C ASN A 307 -0.54 14.59 -38.14
N GLY A 308 -1.14 13.53 -37.57
CA GLY A 308 -1.32 13.40 -36.12
C GLY A 308 0.00 13.36 -35.37
N ARG A 309 0.97 12.57 -35.83
CA ARG A 309 2.31 12.50 -35.26
C ARG A 309 3.07 13.81 -35.36
N ASP A 310 3.02 14.47 -36.51
CA ASP A 310 3.67 15.77 -36.72
C ASP A 310 3.10 16.83 -35.78
N ASN A 311 1.77 16.89 -35.67
CA ASN A 311 1.09 17.80 -34.76
C ASN A 311 1.45 17.50 -33.29
N LEU A 312 1.50 16.23 -32.91
CA LEU A 312 1.89 15.80 -31.57
C LEU A 312 3.31 16.26 -31.21
N ARG A 313 4.28 16.10 -32.12
CA ARG A 313 5.67 16.56 -31.90
C ARG A 313 5.79 18.08 -31.78
N ILE A 314 4.95 18.83 -32.49
CA ILE A 314 4.99 20.30 -32.47
C ILE A 314 4.37 20.85 -31.19
N HIS A 315 3.26 20.26 -30.75
CA HIS A 315 2.43 20.84 -29.68
C HIS A 315 2.47 20.08 -28.36
N GLY A 316 3.04 18.87 -28.32
CA GLY A 316 3.17 18.06 -27.10
C GLY A 316 1.83 17.57 -26.53
N ASN A 317 0.79 17.49 -27.36
CA ASN A 317 -0.53 17.01 -26.96
C ASN A 317 -1.25 16.31 -28.12
N PHE A 318 -2.21 15.46 -27.78
CA PHE A 318 -3.05 14.79 -28.76
C PHE A 318 -4.19 15.71 -29.22
N SER A 319 -4.03 16.31 -30.39
CA SER A 319 -5.10 17.10 -31.00
C SER A 319 -6.26 16.21 -31.47
N THR A 320 -7.47 16.38 -30.92
CA THR A 320 -8.67 15.61 -31.31
C THR A 320 -9.15 15.94 -32.72
N TYR A 321 -8.56 16.94 -33.38
CA TYR A 321 -8.74 17.20 -34.81
C TYR A 321 -7.92 16.25 -35.69
N ASN A 322 -6.82 15.71 -35.16
CA ASN A 322 -5.85 14.90 -35.90
C ASN A 322 -5.76 13.44 -35.41
N TRP A 323 -6.32 13.16 -34.23
CA TRP A 323 -6.33 11.87 -33.58
C TRP A 323 -7.76 11.42 -33.31
N THR A 324 -8.10 10.23 -33.81
CA THR A 324 -9.36 9.55 -33.48
C THR A 324 -9.24 8.81 -32.14
N THR A 325 -10.37 8.55 -31.48
CA THR A 325 -10.41 7.78 -30.22
C THR A 325 -9.72 6.42 -30.34
N GLU A 326 -9.88 5.74 -31.48
CA GLU A 326 -9.25 4.45 -31.74
C GLU A 326 -7.73 4.56 -31.83
N GLU A 327 -7.22 5.57 -32.54
CA GLU A 327 -5.76 5.83 -32.61
C GLU A 327 -5.18 6.23 -31.25
N LEU A 328 -5.96 6.90 -30.40
CA LEU A 328 -5.55 7.18 -29.02
C LEU A 328 -5.42 5.88 -28.21
N TYR A 329 -6.40 4.96 -28.29
CA TYR A 329 -6.29 3.62 -27.67
C TYR A 329 -5.08 2.84 -28.17
N GLN A 330 -4.77 2.91 -29.46
CA GLN A 330 -3.56 2.30 -30.02
C GLN A 330 -2.29 2.93 -29.46
N ALA A 331 -2.24 4.27 -29.38
CA ALA A 331 -1.08 5.00 -28.85
C ALA A 331 -0.82 4.65 -27.38
N MET A 332 -1.85 4.71 -26.53
CA MET A 332 -1.72 4.37 -25.12
C MET A 332 -1.40 2.89 -24.94
N GLY A 333 -2.00 2.01 -25.74
CA GLY A 333 -1.72 0.58 -25.68
C GLY A 333 -0.25 0.25 -26.01
N ALA A 334 0.31 0.92 -27.02
CA ALA A 334 1.72 0.82 -27.37
C ALA A 334 2.64 1.37 -26.26
N ILE A 335 2.28 2.51 -25.66
CA ILE A 335 3.02 3.09 -24.53
C ILE A 335 2.98 2.15 -23.31
N LEU A 336 1.82 1.60 -22.96
CA LEU A 336 1.71 0.65 -21.84
C LEU A 336 2.54 -0.61 -22.11
N LYS A 337 2.57 -1.10 -23.36
CA LYS A 337 3.42 -2.24 -23.75
C LYS A 337 4.91 -1.93 -23.60
N LEU A 338 5.32 -0.69 -23.89
CA LEU A 338 6.70 -0.23 -23.72
C LEU A 338 7.08 -0.07 -22.23
N ARG A 339 6.20 0.54 -21.44
CA ARG A 339 6.48 0.94 -20.04
C ARG A 339 6.22 -0.17 -19.04
N PHE A 340 5.27 -1.05 -19.33
CA PHE A 340 4.86 -2.17 -18.48
C PHE A 340 4.93 -3.49 -19.25
N PRO A 341 6.13 -3.90 -19.72
CA PRO A 341 6.30 -5.11 -20.51
C PRO A 341 5.92 -6.38 -19.75
N ASN A 342 5.98 -6.34 -18.41
CA ASN A 342 5.68 -7.45 -17.51
C ASN A 342 4.26 -7.40 -16.92
N ALA A 343 3.39 -6.50 -17.40
CA ALA A 343 2.00 -6.45 -16.93
C ALA A 343 1.28 -7.77 -17.20
N GLU A 344 0.56 -8.26 -16.20
CA GLU A 344 -0.18 -9.51 -16.29
C GLU A 344 -1.47 -9.36 -17.12
N ALA A 345 -1.90 -10.42 -17.79
CA ALA A 345 -3.18 -10.42 -18.49
C ALA A 345 -4.33 -10.13 -17.51
N GLY A 346 -5.24 -9.24 -17.91
CA GLY A 346 -6.32 -8.73 -17.06
C GLY A 346 -5.96 -7.48 -16.26
N GLN A 347 -4.67 -7.09 -16.18
CA GLN A 347 -4.29 -5.86 -15.49
C GLN A 347 -4.84 -4.63 -16.22
N LYS A 348 -5.54 -3.76 -15.48
CA LYS A 348 -6.10 -2.52 -15.99
C LYS A 348 -5.19 -1.35 -15.74
N PHE A 349 -5.21 -0.41 -16.66
CA PHE A 349 -4.51 0.86 -16.57
C PHE A 349 -5.48 1.99 -16.85
N LYS A 350 -5.49 2.99 -15.99
CA LYS A 350 -6.15 4.28 -16.23
C LYS A 350 -5.08 5.26 -16.68
N VAL A 351 -5.06 5.52 -17.99
CA VAL A 351 -4.07 6.33 -18.66
C VAL A 351 -4.58 7.76 -18.81
N THR A 352 -3.86 8.73 -18.25
CA THR A 352 -4.15 10.16 -18.39
C THR A 352 -3.30 10.75 -19.50
N ILE A 353 -3.94 11.39 -20.48
CA ILE A 353 -3.29 12.05 -21.62
C ILE A 353 -3.73 13.51 -21.73
N ASN A 354 -2.89 14.36 -22.28
CA ASN A 354 -3.22 15.75 -22.60
C ASN A 354 -3.73 15.84 -24.05
N THR A 355 -4.87 16.51 -24.21
CA THR A 355 -5.57 16.65 -25.50
C THR A 355 -5.88 18.11 -25.84
N TYR A 356 -6.02 18.39 -27.15
CA TYR A 356 -6.48 19.68 -27.64
C TYR A 356 -7.60 19.55 -28.69
N PRO A 357 -8.72 20.28 -28.54
CA PRO A 357 -9.20 20.93 -27.33
C PRO A 357 -9.53 19.89 -26.26
N GLY A 358 -9.32 20.17 -24.97
CA GLY A 358 -9.84 19.29 -23.92
C GLY A 358 -9.03 19.19 -22.62
N GLY A 359 -7.75 19.55 -22.61
CA GLY A 359 -6.91 19.34 -21.42
C GLY A 359 -6.69 17.85 -21.15
N ASP A 360 -6.55 17.48 -19.88
CA ASP A 360 -6.28 16.09 -19.48
C ASP A 360 -7.53 15.21 -19.56
N VAL A 361 -7.40 14.06 -20.21
CA VAL A 361 -8.46 13.08 -20.45
C VAL A 361 -7.97 11.69 -20.06
N GLU A 362 -8.85 10.91 -19.43
CA GLU A 362 -8.54 9.54 -18.98
C GLU A 362 -9.08 8.48 -19.94
N PHE A 363 -8.30 7.42 -20.13
CA PHE A 363 -8.67 6.23 -20.89
C PHE A 363 -8.37 4.98 -20.06
N ILE A 364 -9.25 3.99 -20.10
CA ILE A 364 -9.03 2.72 -19.41
C ILE A 364 -8.67 1.65 -20.43
N LEU A 365 -7.50 1.05 -20.26
CA LEU A 365 -6.99 -0.05 -21.06
C LEU A 365 -6.80 -1.29 -20.19
N ILE A 366 -6.92 -2.46 -20.78
CA ILE A 366 -6.69 -3.74 -20.11
C ILE A 366 -5.69 -4.56 -20.93
N LYS A 367 -4.75 -5.21 -20.24
CA LYS A 367 -3.83 -6.16 -20.85
C LYS A 367 -4.60 -7.41 -21.28
N ARG A 368 -4.56 -7.75 -22.56
CA ARG A 368 -5.17 -8.95 -23.11
C ARG A 368 -4.19 -10.12 -23.07
N GLU A 369 -4.71 -11.34 -23.12
CA GLU A 369 -3.92 -12.58 -23.25
C GLU A 369 -3.00 -12.59 -24.49
N SER A 370 -3.37 -11.83 -25.54
CA SER A 370 -2.52 -11.64 -26.71
C SER A 370 -1.24 -10.84 -26.43
N GLY A 371 -1.12 -10.23 -25.25
CA GLY A 371 -0.05 -9.31 -24.89
C GLY A 371 -0.30 -7.87 -25.34
N GLU A 372 -1.41 -7.58 -26.02
CA GLU A 372 -1.80 -6.22 -26.38
C GLU A 372 -2.60 -5.53 -25.28
N PHE A 373 -2.53 -4.22 -25.22
CA PHE A 373 -3.42 -3.40 -24.39
C PHE A 373 -4.51 -2.81 -25.28
N THR A 374 -5.78 -3.04 -24.92
CA THR A 374 -6.91 -2.47 -25.65
C THR A 374 -7.88 -1.80 -24.69
N LYS A 375 -8.86 -1.06 -25.21
CA LYS A 375 -9.97 -0.52 -24.42
C LYS A 375 -10.57 -1.60 -23.52
N ALA A 376 -10.80 -1.26 -22.24
CA ALA A 376 -11.59 -2.08 -21.33
C ALA A 376 -13.09 -1.91 -21.65
N GLU A 377 -13.81 -3.02 -21.78
CA GLU A 377 -15.25 -3.00 -22.04
C GLU A 377 -16.08 -2.90 -20.75
N ASP A 378 -17.35 -2.52 -20.90
CA ASP A 378 -18.25 -2.39 -19.76
C ASP A 378 -18.46 -3.74 -19.06
N GLY A 379 -17.90 -3.85 -17.85
CA GLY A 379 -18.01 -5.06 -17.03
C GLY A 379 -16.72 -5.87 -16.96
N GLU A 380 -15.71 -5.50 -17.74
CA GLU A 380 -14.34 -5.97 -17.56
C GLU A 380 -13.65 -5.25 -16.43
#